data_AF-A0A2E7ETC9-F1
#
_entry.id   AF-A0A2E7ETC9-F1
#
_cell.length_a   1.000
_cell.length_b   1.000
_cell.length_c   1.000
_cell.angle_alpha   90.00
_cell.angle_beta   90.00
_cell.angle_gamma   90.00
#
_symmetry.space_group_name_H-M   'P 1'
#
loop_
_entity.id
_entity.type
_entity.pdbx_description
1 polymer ?
#
loop_
_entity_poly.entity_id
_entity_poly.type
_entity_poly.pdbx_seq_one_letter_code
_entity_poly.pdbx_strand_id
1 'polypeptide(L)'
;MPREVFLFRKSRVSIAMTEKRKQKLAPKQPAIEESRTAEAATVAWMLSLLSTVAAECGGILVRLLIMANDASERLQVLSTTLLLVAFIAGGITVILTPVVSRLRRVAPPKAIVIVAYTMGVVPLATLVLISMMTN
;
A
#
# COMPACT_ATOMS: atom_id res chain seq x y z
N MET A 1 28.86 49.80 62.07
CA MET A 1 29.72 48.62 61.83
C MET A 1 29.22 47.48 62.72
N PRO A 2 29.19 46.19 62.32
CA PRO A 2 28.82 45.52 61.05
C PRO A 2 27.50 44.68 61.23
N ARG A 3 26.53 44.57 60.31
CA ARG A 3 26.48 43.80 59.04
C ARG A 3 27.00 42.36 59.16
N GLU A 4 26.16 41.35 59.40
CA GLU A 4 26.45 39.92 59.09
C GLU A 4 25.25 38.97 59.45
N VAL A 5 23.99 39.23 59.05
CA VAL A 5 22.92 38.18 59.18
C VAL A 5 21.97 38.10 57.97
N PHE A 6 22.33 38.72 56.86
CA PHE A 6 21.46 38.79 55.66
C PHE A 6 21.69 37.66 54.63
N LEU A 7 22.44 36.61 54.98
CA LEU A 7 22.88 35.61 53.99
C LEU A 7 22.11 34.28 53.97
N PHE A 8 21.11 34.07 54.84
CA PHE A 8 20.45 32.74 54.91
C PHE A 8 19.08 32.61 54.23
N ARG A 9 18.52 33.66 53.61
CA ARG A 9 17.16 33.62 53.03
C ARG A 9 17.11 33.58 51.49
N LYS A 10 18.23 33.39 50.80
CA LYS A 10 18.29 33.49 49.32
C LYS A 10 18.51 32.17 48.59
N SER A 11 18.12 31.02 49.19
CA SER A 11 18.44 29.71 48.61
C SER A 11 17.25 28.75 48.43
N ARG A 12 16.00 29.21 48.41
CA ARG A 12 14.83 28.34 48.14
C ARG A 12 13.80 28.88 47.14
N VAL A 13 14.13 29.90 46.35
CA VAL A 13 13.21 30.43 45.32
C VAL A 13 13.74 30.21 43.88
N SER A 14 14.99 29.74 43.74
CA SER A 14 15.65 29.59 42.42
C SER A 14 15.58 28.16 41.84
N ILE A 15 14.56 27.36 42.17
CA ILE A 15 14.30 26.06 41.52
C ILE A 15 12.85 25.98 41.01
N ALA A 16 12.24 27.12 40.66
CA ALA A 16 10.86 27.15 40.15
C ALA A 16 10.70 27.87 38.81
N MET A 17 11.77 28.37 38.18
CA MET A 17 11.64 29.25 37.01
C MET A 17 12.64 29.00 35.89
N THR A 18 13.01 27.74 35.61
CA THR A 18 13.81 27.45 34.39
C THR A 18 13.46 26.12 33.72
N GLU A 19 12.27 25.61 33.97
CA GLU A 19 11.61 24.64 33.09
C GLU A 19 10.28 25.19 32.60
N LYS A 20 10.29 26.43 32.10
CA LYS A 20 9.45 26.72 30.92
C LYS A 20 10.04 25.93 29.76
N ARG A 21 9.79 24.63 29.83
CA ARG A 21 9.75 23.67 28.73
C ARG A 21 9.03 24.43 27.64
N LYS A 22 9.82 25.02 26.73
CA LYS A 22 9.37 25.31 25.38
C LYS A 22 9.06 23.94 24.82
N GLN A 23 7.91 23.41 25.21
CA GLN A 23 7.17 22.43 24.48
C GLN A 23 6.89 23.17 23.19
N LYS A 24 7.87 23.07 22.27
CA LYS A 24 7.65 23.33 20.86
C LYS A 24 6.44 22.48 20.57
N LEU A 25 5.26 23.12 20.54
CA LEU A 25 4.16 22.61 19.76
C LEU A 25 4.80 22.42 18.39
N ALA A 26 5.12 21.17 18.07
CA ALA A 26 5.37 20.80 16.70
C ALA A 26 4.21 21.43 15.92
N PRO A 27 4.46 22.21 14.86
CA PRO A 27 3.37 22.70 14.04
C PRO A 27 2.54 21.47 13.72
N LYS A 28 1.29 21.43 14.19
CA LYS A 28 0.32 20.44 13.77
C LYS A 28 0.24 20.69 12.28
N GLN A 29 1.01 19.94 11.50
CA GLN A 29 1.00 20.05 10.05
C GLN A 29 -0.48 19.97 9.71
N PRO A 30 -1.04 20.96 8.99
CA PRO A 30 -2.41 20.84 8.55
C PRO A 30 -2.45 19.50 7.81
N ALA A 31 -3.17 18.53 8.36
CA ALA A 31 -3.41 17.29 7.65
C ALA A 31 -4.03 17.76 6.35
N ILE A 32 -3.28 17.62 5.26
CA ILE A 32 -3.80 17.90 3.93
C ILE A 32 -4.83 16.78 3.77
N GLU A 33 -6.06 17.03 4.20
CA GLU A 33 -7.14 16.06 4.11
C GLU A 33 -7.31 15.76 2.63
N GLU A 34 -6.88 14.57 2.21
CA GLU A 34 -7.20 14.10 0.87
C GLU A 34 -8.71 13.97 0.77
N SER A 35 -9.25 14.18 -0.43
CA SER A 35 -10.67 13.93 -0.64
C SER A 35 -10.98 12.47 -0.31
N ARG A 36 -12.09 12.22 0.39
CA ARG A 36 -12.58 10.85 0.68
C ARG A 36 -12.68 10.00 -0.59
N THR A 37 -12.94 10.63 -1.74
CA THR A 37 -12.95 9.97 -3.05
C THR A 37 -11.56 9.47 -3.46
N ALA A 38 -10.50 10.24 -3.20
CA ALA A 38 -9.12 9.84 -3.50
C ALA A 38 -8.67 8.69 -2.60
N GLU A 39 -9.04 8.71 -1.32
CA GLU A 39 -8.79 7.60 -0.39
C GLU A 39 -9.50 6.32 -0.84
N ALA A 40 -10.80 6.40 -1.13
CA ALA A 40 -11.58 5.26 -1.60
C ALA A 40 -11.03 4.67 -2.90
N ALA A 41 -10.65 5.52 -3.87
CA ALA A 41 -10.04 5.08 -5.12
C ALA A 41 -8.69 4.38 -4.87
N THR A 42 -7.89 4.89 -3.93
CA THR A 42 -6.60 4.28 -3.58
C THR A 42 -6.79 2.92 -2.92
N VAL A 43 -7.74 2.78 -2.00
CA VAL A 43 -8.07 1.49 -1.37
C VAL A 43 -8.59 0.50 -2.41
N ALA A 44 -9.49 0.92 -3.28
CA ALA A 44 -10.01 0.08 -4.36
C ALA A 44 -8.88 -0.40 -5.29
N TRP A 45 -7.96 0.50 -5.67
CA TRP A 45 -6.79 0.16 -6.49
C TRP A 45 -5.87 -0.84 -5.80
N MET A 46 -5.57 -0.64 -4.51
CA MET A 46 -4.71 -1.55 -3.74
C MET A 46 -5.35 -2.93 -3.53
N LEU A 47 -6.66 -2.98 -3.26
CA LEU A 47 -7.39 -4.25 -3.13
C LEU A 47 -7.49 -4.99 -4.46
N SER A 48 -7.66 -4.26 -5.56
CA SER A 48 -7.65 -4.82 -6.91
C SER A 48 -6.29 -5.43 -7.23
N LEU A 49 -5.21 -4.70 -6.97
CA LEU A 49 -3.84 -5.19 -7.15
C LEU A 49 -3.57 -6.45 -6.32
N LEU A 50 -3.95 -6.46 -5.04
CA LEU A 50 -3.78 -7.62 -4.17
C LEU A 50 -4.57 -8.84 -4.67
N SER A 51 -5.81 -8.61 -5.13
CA SER A 51 -6.66 -9.66 -5.69
C SER A 51 -6.07 -10.24 -6.98
N THR A 52 -5.52 -9.39 -7.85
CA THR A 52 -4.80 -9.82 -9.06
C THR A 52 -3.65 -10.74 -8.69
N VAL A 53 -2.77 -10.31 -7.79
CA VAL A 53 -1.59 -11.11 -7.37
C VAL A 53 -2.03 -12.44 -6.74
N ALA A 54 -3.04 -12.42 -5.86
CA ALA A 54 -3.53 -13.64 -5.22
C ALA A 54 -4.12 -14.64 -6.23
N ALA A 55 -4.93 -14.15 -7.17
CA ALA A 55 -5.53 -14.99 -8.20
C ALA A 55 -4.47 -15.53 -9.17
N GLU A 56 -3.48 -14.73 -9.53
CA GLU A 56 -2.37 -15.12 -10.39
C GLU A 56 -1.49 -16.19 -9.72
N CYS A 57 -1.02 -15.94 -8.50
CA CYS A 57 -0.25 -16.90 -7.74
C CYS A 57 -1.01 -18.20 -7.51
N GLY A 58 -2.30 -18.13 -7.17
CA GLY A 58 -3.17 -19.30 -7.03
C GLY A 58 -3.31 -20.08 -8.33
N GLY A 59 -3.56 -19.40 -9.45
CA GLY A 59 -3.69 -20.00 -10.77
C GLY A 59 -2.41 -20.71 -11.23
N ILE A 60 -1.25 -20.08 -11.02
CA ILE A 60 0.07 -20.66 -11.30
C ILE A 60 0.33 -21.88 -10.41
N LEU A 61 0.07 -21.77 -9.10
CA LEU A 61 0.30 -22.86 -8.16
C LEU A 61 -0.52 -24.10 -8.50
N VAL A 62 -1.82 -23.93 -8.81
CA VAL A 62 -2.69 -25.03 -9.23
C VAL A 62 -2.14 -25.68 -10.51
N ARG A 63 -1.60 -24.88 -11.43
CA ARG A 63 -1.05 -25.38 -12.69
C ARG A 63 0.24 -26.17 -12.50
N LEU A 64 1.12 -25.71 -11.61
CA LEU A 64 2.31 -26.47 -11.21
C LEU A 64 1.92 -27.81 -10.56
N LEU A 65 0.86 -27.84 -9.76
CA LEU A 65 0.34 -29.08 -9.17
C LEU A 65 -0.22 -30.04 -10.24
N ILE A 66 -0.91 -29.51 -11.26
CA ILE A 66 -1.40 -30.30 -12.41
C ILE A 66 -0.24 -30.90 -13.23
N MET A 67 0.87 -30.16 -13.37
CA MET A 67 2.04 -30.67 -14.07
C MET A 67 2.79 -31.73 -13.27
N ALA A 68 2.77 -31.65 -11.94
CA ALA A 68 3.47 -32.57 -11.05
C ALA A 68 2.71 -33.86 -10.79
N ASN A 69 1.38 -33.81 -10.78
CA ASN A 69 0.49 -34.95 -10.55
C ASN A 69 -0.58 -34.94 -11.63
N ASP A 70 -0.82 -36.08 -12.28
CA ASP A 70 -1.85 -36.25 -13.30
C ASP A 70 -3.23 -35.89 -12.70
N ALA A 71 -3.63 -34.63 -12.90
CA ALA A 71 -4.62 -33.99 -12.05
C ALA A 71 -6.01 -34.00 -12.67
N SER A 72 -7.01 -34.08 -11.78
CA SER A 72 -8.43 -34.10 -12.20
C SER A 72 -8.81 -32.86 -13.01
N GLU A 73 -9.74 -33.05 -13.94
CA GLU A 73 -10.35 -31.99 -14.78
C GLU A 73 -10.83 -30.78 -13.96
N ARG A 74 -11.29 -31.00 -12.72
CA ARG A 74 -11.72 -29.93 -11.80
C ARG A 74 -10.61 -28.93 -11.45
N LEU A 75 -9.37 -29.41 -11.30
CA LEU A 75 -8.21 -28.54 -11.02
C LEU A 75 -7.87 -27.69 -12.25
N GLN A 76 -8.02 -28.25 -13.45
CA GLN A 76 -7.79 -27.52 -14.70
C GLN A 76 -8.79 -26.37 -14.87
N VAL A 77 -10.07 -26.61 -14.59
CA VAL A 77 -11.12 -25.57 -14.60
C VAL A 77 -10.80 -24.50 -13.55
N LEU A 78 -10.46 -24.90 -12.32
CA LEU A 78 -10.11 -23.95 -11.26
C LEU A 78 -8.93 -23.04 -11.62
N SER A 79 -7.84 -23.60 -12.17
CA SER A 79 -6.68 -22.82 -12.62
C SER A 79 -7.09 -21.80 -13.68
N THR A 80 -7.89 -22.23 -14.66
CA THR A 80 -8.35 -21.36 -15.75
C THR A 80 -9.25 -20.24 -15.24
N THR A 81 -10.17 -20.54 -14.32
CA THR A 81 -11.04 -19.53 -13.69
C THR A 81 -10.23 -18.52 -12.87
N LEU A 82 -9.23 -18.98 -12.09
CA LEU A 82 -8.36 -18.09 -11.31
C LEU A 82 -7.55 -17.15 -12.21
N LEU A 83 -7.00 -17.66 -13.31
CA LEU A 83 -6.27 -16.83 -14.28
C LEU A 83 -7.20 -15.83 -15.00
N LEU A 84 -8.44 -16.22 -15.30
CA LEU A 84 -9.44 -15.29 -15.85
C LEU A 84 -9.80 -14.18 -14.87
N VAL A 85 -9.96 -14.50 -13.58
CA VAL A 85 -10.18 -13.50 -12.53
C VAL A 85 -8.97 -12.56 -12.42
N ALA A 86 -7.75 -13.12 -12.43
CA ALA A 86 -6.53 -12.33 -12.42
C ALA A 86 -6.45 -11.37 -13.60
N PHE A 87 -6.89 -11.79 -14.80
CA PHE A 87 -6.97 -10.96 -16.00
C PHE A 87 -7.92 -9.78 -15.82
N ILE A 88 -9.14 -10.02 -15.36
CA ILE A 88 -10.15 -8.96 -15.17
C ILE A 88 -9.68 -7.98 -14.09
N ALA A 89 -9.23 -8.50 -12.94
CA ALA A 89 -8.72 -7.68 -11.85
C ALA A 89 -7.46 -6.90 -12.26
N GLY A 90 -6.57 -7.53 -13.04
CA GLY A 90 -5.36 -6.90 -13.58
C GLY A 90 -5.69 -5.73 -14.50
N GLY A 91 -6.65 -5.92 -15.42
CA GLY A 91 -7.17 -4.86 -16.27
C GLY A 91 -7.78 -3.69 -15.48
N ILE A 92 -8.61 -4.00 -14.47
CA ILE A 92 -9.18 -2.99 -13.55
C ILE A 92 -8.06 -2.22 -12.82
N THR A 93 -7.02 -2.91 -12.36
CA THR A 93 -5.86 -2.30 -11.68
C THR A 93 -5.12 -1.34 -12.59
N VAL A 94 -4.88 -1.72 -13.86
CA VAL A 94 -4.24 -0.85 -14.86
C VAL A 94 -5.09 0.39 -15.15
N ILE A 95 -6.42 0.25 -15.22
CA ILE A 95 -7.34 1.38 -15.43
C ILE A 95 -7.39 2.31 -14.21
N LEU A 96 -7.37 1.75 -12.99
CA LEU A 96 -7.39 2.53 -11.74
C LEU A 96 -6.09 3.29 -11.50
N THR A 97 -4.96 2.79 -12.00
CA THR A 97 -3.63 3.41 -11.80
C THR A 97 -3.57 4.90 -12.23
N PRO A 98 -3.98 5.28 -13.46
CA PRO A 98 -4.04 6.69 -13.86
C PRO A 98 -5.12 7.48 -13.13
N VAL A 99 -6.23 6.84 -12.72
CA VAL A 99 -7.30 7.49 -11.94
C VAL A 99 -6.76 7.92 -10.58
N VAL A 100 -6.15 7.00 -9.82
CA VAL A 100 -5.54 7.30 -8.52
C VAL A 100 -4.43 8.34 -8.65
N SER A 101 -3.60 8.24 -9.69
CA SER A 101 -2.52 9.21 -9.94
C SER A 101 -3.04 10.63 -10.20
N ARG A 102 -4.25 10.78 -10.74
CA ARG A 102 -4.91 12.09 -10.95
C ARG A 102 -5.68 12.59 -9.73
N LEU A 103 -6.24 11.68 -8.93
CA LEU A 103 -7.06 12.04 -7.77
C LEU A 103 -6.22 12.42 -6.54
N ARG A 104 -5.02 11.85 -6.40
CA ARG A 104 -4.16 12.12 -5.25
C ARG A 104 -3.37 13.41 -5.44
N ARG A 105 -3.26 14.19 -4.36
CA ARG A 105 -2.40 15.39 -4.33
C ARG A 105 -0.93 15.01 -4.29
N VAL A 106 -0.62 13.90 -3.62
CA VAL A 106 0.73 13.32 -3.57
C VAL A 106 0.74 12.07 -4.43
N ALA A 107 1.54 12.11 -5.50
CA ALA A 107 1.65 10.96 -6.41
C ALA A 107 2.07 9.70 -5.64
N PRO A 108 1.49 8.53 -5.95
CA PRO A 108 1.94 7.27 -5.37
C PRO A 108 3.42 7.01 -5.70
N PRO A 109 4.18 6.35 -4.80
CA PRO A 109 5.56 5.99 -5.07
C PRO A 109 5.68 5.24 -6.40
N LYS A 110 6.64 5.65 -7.24
CA LYS A 110 6.83 5.10 -8.59
C LYS A 110 6.96 3.57 -8.59
N ALA A 111 7.58 3.01 -7.54
CA ALA A 111 7.70 1.57 -7.37
C ALA A 111 6.35 0.84 -7.39
N ILE A 112 5.34 1.38 -6.69
CA ILE A 112 4.00 0.78 -6.62
C ILE A 112 3.29 0.88 -7.98
N VAL A 113 3.47 2.01 -8.67
CA VAL A 113 2.92 2.21 -10.02
C VAL A 113 3.51 1.19 -11.00
N ILE A 114 4.83 1.00 -10.97
CA ILE A 114 5.52 0.01 -11.81
C ILE A 114 4.98 -1.38 -11.49
N VAL A 115 4.90 -1.76 -10.22
CA VAL A 115 4.36 -3.07 -9.79
C VAL A 115 2.92 -3.26 -10.26
N ALA A 116 2.08 -2.23 -10.17
CA ALA A 116 0.70 -2.31 -10.61
C ALA A 116 0.58 -2.53 -12.13
N TYR A 117 1.43 -1.87 -12.92
CA TYR A 117 1.50 -2.12 -14.35
C TYR A 117 2.04 -3.51 -14.68
N THR A 118 3.13 -3.95 -14.04
CA THR A 118 3.70 -5.26 -14.31
C THR A 118 2.73 -6.37 -13.92
N MET A 119 2.18 -6.33 -12.70
CA MET A 119 1.23 -7.34 -12.21
C MET A 119 -0.12 -7.25 -12.91
N GLY A 120 -0.50 -6.10 -13.48
CA GLY A 120 -1.68 -5.99 -14.33
C GLY A 120 -1.48 -6.62 -15.71
N VAL A 121 -0.28 -6.52 -16.27
CA VAL A 121 0.04 -6.98 -17.64
C VAL A 121 0.49 -8.45 -17.69
N VAL A 122 1.13 -8.97 -16.65
CA VAL A 122 1.56 -10.37 -16.60
C VAL A 122 0.39 -11.35 -16.79
N PRO A 123 -0.76 -11.26 -16.09
CA PRO A 123 -1.87 -12.19 -16.29
C PRO A 123 -2.41 -12.14 -17.73
N LEU A 124 -2.47 -10.94 -18.32
CA LEU A 124 -2.78 -10.70 -19.75
C LEU A 124 -1.82 -11.48 -20.66
N ALA A 125 -0.51 -11.34 -20.43
CA ALA A 125 0.51 -12.04 -21.21
C ALA A 125 0.45 -13.56 -21.03
N THR A 126 0.27 -14.07 -19.81
CA THR A 126 0.13 -15.51 -19.56
C THR A 126 -1.09 -16.09 -20.25
N LEU A 127 -2.26 -15.44 -20.20
CA LEU A 127 -3.46 -15.97 -20.85
C LEU A 127 -3.29 -16.04 -22.38
N VAL A 128 -2.66 -15.02 -22.98
CA VAL A 128 -2.34 -15.01 -24.42
C VAL A 128 -1.38 -16.13 -24.78
N LEU A 129 -0.30 -16.31 -24.00
CA LEU A 129 0.67 -17.39 -24.24
C LEU A 129 0.02 -18.77 -24.14
N ILE A 130 -0.84 -18.98 -23.15
CA ILE A 130 -1.57 -20.23 -22.97
C ILE A 130 -2.48 -20.52 -24.16
N SER A 131 -3.23 -19.51 -24.59
CA SER A 131 -4.12 -19.61 -25.74
C SER A 131 -3.35 -19.98 -27.02
N MET A 132 -2.18 -19.36 -27.24
CA MET A 132 -1.32 -19.66 -28.40
C MET A 132 -0.73 -21.07 -28.38
N MET A 133 -0.46 -21.65 -27.20
CA MET A 133 0.08 -23.01 -27.10
C MET A 133 -0.97 -24.12 -27.22
N THR A 134 -2.26 -23.77 -27.09
CA THR A 134 -3.37 -24.74 -27.07
C THR A 134 -4.07 -24.87 -28.44
N ASN A 135 -3.79 -23.95 -29.39
CA ASN A 135 -4.23 -24.00 -30.80
C ASN A 135 -3.17 -24.65 -31.69
#